data_AF-A0A245ZCX1-F1
#
_entry.id   AF-A0A245ZCX1-F1
#
_cell.length_a   1.000
_cell.length_b   1.000
_cell.length_c   1.000
_cell.angle_alpha   90.00
_cell.angle_beta   90.00
_cell.angle_gamma   90.00
#
_symmetry.space_group_name_H-M   'P 1'
#
loop_
_entity.id
_entity.type
_entity.pdbx_description
1 polymer ?
#
loop_
_entity_poly.entity_id
_entity_poly.type
_entity_poly.pdbx_seq_one_letter_code
_entity_poly.pdbx_strand_id
1 'polypeptide(L)'
;MSDPKIEPGYPLAWPQGRPRTRKPAPALFRKDGRRLTLTTARARLVEQVNMITQRGQPWRVRNMVLSTNIRFTLAGTRDQNVSRRDPEDAGVAFYFELDGRPHVLACDRWDTVYDNIAAIAAHIEALRGQERWGVADLRQAFAGHVALPPPGAPPERSWWKVLGLPGADVSRNDIDAMYRRLAARRHPDAGGTREQWDELAAAYEAAKAAVA
;
A
#
# COMPACT_ATOMS: atom_id res chain seq x y z
N MET A 1 -5.03 -20.93 5.49
CA MET A 1 -4.90 -19.64 4.78
C MET A 1 -4.31 -18.66 5.77
N SER A 2 -3.19 -18.01 5.42
CA SER A 2 -2.58 -16.97 6.26
C SER A 2 -3.54 -15.78 6.43
N ASP A 3 -3.53 -15.16 7.61
CA ASP A 3 -4.27 -13.92 7.84
C ASP A 3 -3.90 -12.86 6.80
N PRO A 4 -4.87 -12.07 6.29
CA PRO A 4 -4.58 -11.00 5.35
C PRO A 4 -3.63 -9.98 5.98
N LYS A 5 -2.51 -9.71 5.29
CA LYS A 5 -1.50 -8.74 5.73
C LYS A 5 -1.60 -7.47 4.90
N ILE A 6 -1.33 -6.34 5.53
CA ILE A 6 -1.20 -5.05 4.85
C ILE A 6 0.26 -4.90 4.44
N GLU A 7 0.51 -5.03 3.14
CA GLU A 7 1.84 -4.88 2.56
C GLU A 7 2.26 -3.40 2.54
N PRO A 8 3.53 -3.09 2.82
CA PRO A 8 4.04 -1.74 2.70
C PRO A 8 4.19 -1.34 1.22
N GLY A 9 3.63 -0.20 0.84
CA GLY A 9 3.84 0.42 -0.46
C GLY A 9 4.77 1.62 -0.35
N TYR A 10 5.74 1.72 -1.27
CA TYR A 10 6.65 2.86 -1.38
C TYR A 10 7.11 3.03 -2.85
N PRO A 11 7.27 4.26 -3.37
CA PRO A 11 6.91 5.54 -2.74
C PRO A 11 5.38 5.73 -2.64
N LEU A 12 4.94 6.88 -2.10
CA LEU A 12 3.51 7.21 -2.04
C LEU A 12 2.91 7.28 -3.45
N ALA A 13 1.96 6.38 -3.73
CA ALA A 13 1.15 6.34 -4.93
C ALA A 13 -0.20 7.01 -4.64
N TRP A 14 -0.30 8.31 -4.90
CA TRP A 14 -1.54 9.05 -4.66
C TRP A 14 -2.60 8.74 -5.73
N PRO A 15 -3.88 8.55 -5.37
CA PRO A 15 -4.91 8.21 -6.35
C PRO A 15 -5.16 9.33 -7.36
N GLN A 16 -5.33 8.94 -8.62
CA GLN A 16 -5.59 9.87 -9.72
C GLN A 16 -6.87 10.68 -9.50
N GLY A 17 -6.84 11.96 -9.86
CA GLY A 17 -8.01 12.84 -9.77
C GLY A 17 -8.37 13.30 -8.35
N ARG A 18 -7.69 12.78 -7.31
CA ARG A 18 -7.88 13.26 -5.94
C ARG A 18 -6.95 14.44 -5.65
N PRO A 19 -7.48 15.63 -5.29
CA PRO A 19 -6.64 16.78 -4.97
C PRO A 19 -5.80 16.52 -3.71
N ARG A 20 -4.58 17.08 -3.69
CA ARG A 20 -3.72 17.13 -2.49
C ARG A 20 -4.17 18.26 -1.55
N THR A 21 -4.02 18.05 -0.26
CA THR A 21 -4.16 19.08 0.77
C THR A 21 -3.00 20.07 0.67
N ARG A 22 -3.32 21.36 0.49
CA ARG A 22 -2.30 22.42 0.34
C ARG A 22 -1.54 22.73 1.62
N LYS A 23 -2.22 22.67 2.76
CA LYS A 23 -1.67 22.98 4.09
C LYS A 23 -2.17 21.92 5.07
N PRO A 24 -1.37 20.88 5.36
CA PRO A 24 -1.72 19.89 6.36
C PRO A 24 -1.92 20.55 7.73
N ALA A 25 -2.90 20.05 8.48
CA ALA A 25 -3.18 20.49 9.84
C ALA A 25 -2.35 19.67 10.86
N PRO A 26 -2.09 20.21 12.06
CA PRO A 26 -1.40 19.48 13.11
C PRO A 26 -2.14 18.20 13.51
N ALA A 27 -1.38 17.14 13.79
CA ALA A 27 -1.82 15.87 14.35
C ALA A 27 -2.83 16.03 15.50
N LEU A 28 -4.00 15.38 15.37
CA LEU A 28 -5.07 15.41 16.37
C LEU A 28 -5.30 14.07 17.06
N PHE A 29 -4.98 12.94 16.41
CA PHE A 29 -5.32 11.64 16.96
C PHE A 29 -4.42 11.28 18.13
N ARG A 30 -5.04 10.71 19.15
CA ARG A 30 -4.35 10.27 20.36
C ARG A 30 -4.81 8.89 20.78
N LYS A 31 -3.93 8.19 21.49
CA LYS A 31 -4.24 6.97 22.24
C LYS A 31 -3.74 7.16 23.67
N ASP A 32 -4.63 6.99 24.65
CA ASP A 32 -4.32 7.17 26.08
C ASP A 32 -3.64 8.52 26.39
N GLY A 33 -4.15 9.59 25.77
CA GLY A 33 -3.62 10.96 25.90
C GLY A 33 -2.31 11.23 25.16
N ARG A 34 -1.68 10.23 24.54
CA ARG A 34 -0.41 10.34 23.82
C ARG A 34 -0.61 10.40 22.30
N ARG A 35 0.36 11.01 21.60
CA ARG A 35 0.42 11.00 20.13
C ARG A 35 0.54 9.56 19.60
N LEU A 36 -0.03 9.31 18.44
CA LEU A 36 0.09 8.02 17.78
C LEU A 36 1.52 7.76 17.29
N THR A 37 1.89 6.49 17.30
CA THR A 37 3.07 5.96 16.61
C THR A 37 2.64 5.20 15.37
N LEU A 38 3.57 4.97 14.43
CA LEU A 38 3.34 4.15 13.24
C LEU A 38 2.73 2.79 13.59
N THR A 39 3.29 2.12 14.60
CA THR A 39 2.82 0.81 15.07
C THR A 39 1.38 0.88 15.54
N THR A 40 1.04 1.87 16.38
CA THR A 40 -0.33 2.01 16.89
C THR A 40 -1.33 2.37 15.80
N ALA A 41 -0.95 3.23 14.85
CA ALA A 41 -1.81 3.62 13.74
C ALA A 41 -2.06 2.44 12.79
N ARG A 42 -1.03 1.67 12.44
CA ARG A 42 -1.17 0.45 11.62
C ARG A 42 -2.00 -0.61 12.32
N ALA A 43 -1.77 -0.84 13.61
CA ALA A 43 -2.57 -1.79 14.40
C ALA A 43 -4.06 -1.40 14.38
N ARG A 44 -4.37 -0.11 14.55
CA ARG A 44 -5.73 0.41 14.45
C ARG A 44 -6.34 0.15 13.07
N LEU A 45 -5.60 0.38 11.98
CA LEU A 45 -6.08 0.09 10.63
C LEU A 45 -6.37 -1.40 10.42
N VAL A 46 -5.44 -2.27 10.82
CA VAL A 46 -5.59 -3.73 10.73
C VAL A 46 -6.82 -4.20 11.51
N GLU A 47 -7.01 -3.70 12.72
CA GLU A 47 -8.19 -4.00 13.54
C GLU A 47 -9.49 -3.65 12.79
N GLN A 48 -9.60 -2.43 12.25
CA GLN A 48 -10.81 -2.01 11.56
C GLN A 48 -11.08 -2.80 10.29
N VAL A 49 -10.03 -3.16 9.53
CA VAL A 49 -10.17 -4.00 8.33
C VAL A 49 -10.57 -5.44 8.69
N ASN A 50 -9.94 -6.04 9.70
CA ASN A 50 -10.27 -7.40 10.13
C ASN A 50 -11.73 -7.52 10.54
N MET A 51 -12.26 -6.50 11.19
CA MET A 51 -13.65 -6.50 11.61
C MET A 51 -14.67 -6.15 10.50
N ILE A 52 -14.23 -5.92 9.24
CA ILE A 52 -15.13 -5.94 8.06
C ILE A 52 -15.55 -7.38 7.75
N THR A 53 -14.74 -8.37 8.12
CA THR A 53 -15.06 -9.76 7.83
C THR A 53 -16.18 -10.26 8.75
N GLN A 54 -17.28 -10.73 8.14
CA GLN A 54 -18.40 -11.31 8.85
C GLN A 54 -18.09 -12.76 9.23
N ARG A 55 -18.65 -13.24 10.35
CA ARG A 55 -18.57 -14.66 10.73
C ARG A 55 -19.10 -15.53 9.59
N GLY A 56 -18.25 -16.44 9.10
CA GLY A 56 -18.63 -17.44 8.09
C GLY A 56 -18.36 -17.07 6.63
N GLN A 57 -17.85 -15.86 6.34
CA GLN A 57 -17.43 -15.46 5.00
C GLN A 57 -15.90 -15.48 4.87
N PRO A 58 -15.31 -16.02 3.78
CA PRO A 58 -13.89 -15.87 3.53
C PRO A 58 -13.56 -14.39 3.32
N TRP A 59 -12.41 -13.95 3.84
CA TRP A 59 -11.94 -12.56 3.91
C TRP A 59 -12.49 -11.65 2.79
N ARG A 60 -13.46 -10.79 3.16
CA ARG A 60 -14.09 -9.77 2.29
C ARG A 60 -13.08 -8.77 1.76
N VAL A 61 -12.03 -8.49 2.55
CA VAL A 61 -10.96 -7.57 2.19
C VAL A 61 -9.67 -8.34 1.87
N ARG A 62 -9.05 -8.02 0.73
CA ARG A 62 -7.84 -8.68 0.21
C ARG A 62 -6.91 -7.66 -0.45
N ASN A 63 -5.72 -8.12 -0.88
CA ASN A 63 -4.77 -7.35 -1.71
C ASN A 63 -4.51 -5.94 -1.13
N MET A 64 -4.14 -5.90 0.16
CA MET A 64 -4.04 -4.67 0.92
C MET A 64 -2.64 -4.08 0.84
N VAL A 65 -2.54 -2.84 0.37
CA VAL A 65 -1.27 -2.10 0.27
C VAL A 65 -1.43 -0.74 0.95
N LEU A 66 -0.55 -0.44 1.90
CA LEU A 66 -0.45 0.87 2.54
C LEU A 66 0.71 1.65 1.93
N SER A 67 0.39 2.52 0.97
CA SER A 67 1.37 3.33 0.25
C SER A 67 1.67 4.63 1.00
N THR A 68 2.95 4.86 1.29
CA THR A 68 3.47 6.03 2.03
C THR A 68 4.88 6.38 1.56
N ASN A 69 5.39 7.55 1.98
CA ASN A 69 6.80 7.91 1.80
C ASN A 69 7.73 7.39 2.93
N ILE A 70 7.27 6.43 3.74
CA ILE A 70 8.09 5.72 4.72
C ILE A 70 8.62 4.43 4.06
N ARG A 71 9.94 4.22 4.11
CA ARG A 71 10.52 2.92 3.69
C ARG A 71 10.42 1.92 4.83
N PHE A 72 10.01 0.70 4.48
CA PHE A 72 9.90 -0.42 5.40
C PHE A 72 10.96 -1.48 5.09
N THR A 73 11.40 -2.20 6.11
CA THR A 73 12.24 -3.39 5.99
C THR A 73 11.42 -4.56 5.45
N LEU A 74 12.11 -5.64 5.06
CA LEU A 74 11.46 -6.92 4.71
C LEU A 74 10.61 -7.49 5.85
N ALA A 75 10.92 -7.14 7.11
CA ALA A 75 10.13 -7.51 8.28
C ALA A 75 8.89 -6.62 8.48
N GLY A 76 8.63 -5.65 7.60
CA GLY A 76 7.49 -4.75 7.66
C GLY A 76 7.62 -3.62 8.69
N THR A 77 8.77 -3.49 9.35
CA THR A 77 9.08 -2.40 10.30
C THR A 77 9.68 -1.20 9.58
N ARG A 78 9.62 0.00 10.16
CA ARG A 78 10.24 1.19 9.57
C ARG A 78 11.75 0.96 9.41
N ASP A 79 12.28 1.21 8.22
CA ASP A 79 13.71 1.18 7.97
C ASP A 79 14.37 2.39 8.62
N GLN A 80 15.09 2.15 9.72
CA GLN A 80 15.77 3.20 10.49
C GLN A 80 17.03 3.74 9.81
N ASN A 81 17.58 3.02 8.81
CA ASN A 81 18.75 3.45 8.05
C ASN A 81 18.37 4.41 6.93
N VAL A 82 17.20 4.19 6.29
CA VAL A 82 16.75 4.99 5.15
C VAL A 82 15.65 5.99 5.51
N SER A 83 14.73 5.64 6.41
CA SER A 83 13.55 6.44 6.76
C SER A 83 13.51 6.75 8.26
N ARG A 84 14.62 7.31 8.77
CA ARG A 84 14.77 7.65 10.19
C ARG A 84 13.87 8.80 10.64
N ARG A 85 13.60 9.75 9.75
CA ARG A 85 12.75 10.91 9.99
C ARG A 85 11.41 10.72 9.29
N ASP A 86 10.39 11.40 9.80
CA ASP A 86 9.10 11.42 9.11
C ASP A 86 9.23 12.19 7.79
N PRO A 87 8.55 11.74 6.71
CA PRO A 87 8.65 12.37 5.40
C PRO A 87 7.97 13.75 5.40
N GLU A 88 8.45 14.67 4.58
CA GLU A 88 7.82 15.98 4.37
C GLU A 88 6.41 15.84 3.81
N ASP A 89 6.23 14.98 2.80
CA ASP A 89 4.91 14.54 2.36
C ASP A 89 4.41 13.38 3.21
N ALA A 90 3.58 13.72 4.19
CA ALA A 90 2.93 12.81 5.13
C ALA A 90 1.69 12.08 4.57
N GLY A 91 1.40 12.22 3.28
CA GLY A 91 0.26 11.59 2.63
C GLY A 91 0.28 10.06 2.72
N VAL A 92 -0.92 9.49 2.74
CA VAL A 92 -1.14 8.04 2.84
C VAL A 92 -2.22 7.64 1.84
N ALA A 93 -1.99 6.55 1.12
CA ALA A 93 -3.00 5.91 0.29
C ALA A 93 -3.09 4.41 0.62
N PHE A 94 -4.26 3.97 1.06
CA PHE A 94 -4.57 2.59 1.38
C PHE A 94 -5.39 1.97 0.25
N TYR A 95 -4.75 1.07 -0.50
CA TYR A 95 -5.36 0.30 -1.58
C TYR A 95 -5.76 -1.07 -1.04
N PHE A 96 -6.95 -1.53 -1.43
CA PHE A 96 -7.44 -2.84 -1.04
C PHE A 96 -8.53 -3.31 -2.00
N GLU A 97 -8.74 -4.62 -2.06
CA GLU A 97 -9.90 -5.22 -2.69
C GLU A 97 -10.98 -5.44 -1.63
N LEU A 98 -12.22 -5.04 -1.91
CA LEU A 98 -13.40 -5.37 -1.11
C LEU A 98 -14.39 -6.12 -1.99
N ASP A 99 -14.68 -7.35 -1.60
CA ASP A 99 -15.59 -8.28 -2.27
C ASP A 99 -15.37 -8.35 -3.80
N GLY A 100 -14.11 -8.48 -4.23
CA GLY A 100 -13.75 -8.59 -5.67
C GLY A 100 -13.54 -7.25 -6.38
N ARG A 101 -13.69 -6.10 -5.70
CA ARG A 101 -13.57 -4.78 -6.33
C ARG A 101 -12.43 -3.95 -5.71
N PRO A 102 -11.59 -3.29 -6.53
CA PRO A 102 -10.49 -2.50 -6.04
C PRO A 102 -10.95 -1.11 -5.53
N HIS A 103 -10.46 -0.72 -4.37
CA HIS A 103 -10.78 0.54 -3.70
C HIS A 103 -9.53 1.24 -3.16
N VAL A 104 -9.62 2.55 -2.99
CA VAL A 104 -8.55 3.39 -2.41
C VAL A 104 -9.10 4.42 -1.43
N LEU A 105 -8.53 4.44 -0.24
CA LEU A 105 -8.71 5.51 0.74
C LEU A 105 -7.40 6.29 0.88
N ALA A 106 -7.43 7.58 0.61
CA ALA A 106 -6.24 8.42 0.74
C ALA A 106 -6.48 9.61 1.68
N CYS A 107 -5.47 9.95 2.47
CA CYS A 107 -5.52 11.04 3.42
C CYS A 107 -4.16 11.74 3.50
N ASP A 108 -4.17 13.05 3.38
CA ASP A 108 -3.02 13.94 3.56
C ASP A 108 -3.42 15.21 4.34
N ARG A 109 -4.51 15.11 5.11
CA ARG A 109 -5.05 16.23 5.89
C ARG A 109 -4.15 16.59 7.06
N TRP A 110 -3.46 15.60 7.63
CA TRP A 110 -2.63 15.76 8.82
C TRP A 110 -1.14 15.80 8.45
N ASP A 111 -0.37 16.49 9.28
CA ASP A 111 1.08 16.69 9.13
C ASP A 111 1.92 15.45 9.49
N THR A 112 1.29 14.35 9.94
CA THR A 112 1.97 13.08 10.17
C THR A 112 1.32 11.92 9.41
N VAL A 113 2.16 10.97 8.99
CA VAL A 113 1.71 9.72 8.35
C VAL A 113 0.80 8.93 9.29
N TYR A 114 1.10 8.93 10.59
CA TYR A 114 0.38 8.12 11.58
C TYR A 114 -1.04 8.62 11.80
N ASP A 115 -1.24 9.93 11.83
CA ASP A 115 -2.56 10.56 11.90
C ASP A 115 -3.37 10.36 10.61
N ASN A 116 -2.72 10.39 9.45
CA ASN A 116 -3.38 10.08 8.18
C ASN A 116 -3.82 8.61 8.10
N ILE A 117 -3.01 7.66 8.60
CA ILE A 117 -3.42 6.25 8.75
C ILE A 117 -4.61 6.13 9.71
N ALA A 118 -4.55 6.83 10.86
CA ALA A 118 -5.62 6.79 11.86
C ALA A 118 -6.94 7.37 11.33
N ALA A 119 -6.87 8.41 10.48
CA ALA A 119 -8.02 8.98 9.81
C ALA A 119 -8.68 7.96 8.86
N ILE A 120 -7.88 7.21 8.09
CA ILE A 120 -8.39 6.12 7.24
C ILE A 120 -9.05 5.04 8.09
N ALA A 121 -8.43 4.63 9.20
CA ALA A 121 -9.02 3.65 10.11
C ALA A 121 -10.36 4.13 10.70
N ALA A 122 -10.44 5.40 11.13
CA ALA A 122 -11.66 6.00 11.65
C ALA A 122 -12.76 6.11 10.58
N HIS A 123 -12.40 6.34 9.32
CA HIS A 123 -13.35 6.31 8.21
C HIS A 123 -13.94 4.91 8.02
N ILE A 124 -13.11 3.86 8.01
CA ILE A 124 -13.58 2.47 7.94
C ILE A 124 -14.49 2.13 9.12
N GLU A 125 -14.10 2.52 10.33
CA GLU A 125 -14.89 2.35 11.56
C GLU A 125 -16.30 2.94 11.41
N ALA A 126 -16.39 4.17 10.89
CA ALA A 126 -17.67 4.86 10.66
C ALA A 126 -18.54 4.14 9.61
N LEU A 127 -17.95 3.74 8.47
CA LEU A 127 -18.68 3.02 7.41
C LEU A 127 -19.20 1.66 7.90
N ARG A 128 -18.42 0.95 8.71
CA ARG A 128 -18.86 -0.29 9.36
C ARG A 128 -20.00 -0.06 10.35
N GLY A 129 -20.00 1.08 11.05
CA GLY A 129 -21.13 1.51 11.87
C GLY A 129 -22.41 1.65 11.04
N GLN A 130 -22.34 2.37 9.92
CA GLN A 130 -23.46 2.56 9.00
C GLN A 130 -24.03 1.23 8.46
N GLU A 131 -23.16 0.30 8.06
CA GLU A 131 -23.59 -1.04 7.62
C GLU A 131 -24.26 -1.82 8.76
N ARG A 132 -23.69 -1.80 9.97
CA ARG A 132 -24.26 -2.46 11.14
C ARG A 132 -25.64 -1.91 11.53
N TRP A 133 -25.85 -0.61 11.36
CA TRP A 133 -27.13 0.04 11.64
C TRP A 133 -28.15 -0.10 10.49
N GLY A 134 -27.76 -0.72 9.37
CA GLY A 134 -28.63 -0.91 8.22
C GLY A 134 -28.87 0.35 7.38
N VAL A 135 -28.00 1.37 7.51
CA VAL A 135 -28.15 2.66 6.80
C VAL A 135 -27.58 2.60 5.39
N ALA A 136 -26.45 1.92 5.20
CA ALA A 136 -25.79 1.78 3.90
C ALA A 136 -24.96 0.50 3.83
N ASP A 137 -24.90 -0.14 2.67
CA ASP A 137 -23.99 -1.26 2.42
C ASP A 137 -22.55 -0.76 2.22
N LEU A 138 -21.54 -1.50 2.70
CA LEU A 138 -20.14 -1.10 2.55
C LEU A 138 -19.73 -0.94 1.07
N ARG A 139 -20.21 -1.79 0.16
CA ARG A 139 -19.87 -1.65 -1.27
C ARG A 139 -20.44 -0.37 -1.84
N GLN A 140 -21.65 0.02 -1.43
CA GLN A 140 -22.26 1.30 -1.83
C GLN A 140 -21.48 2.48 -1.26
N ALA A 141 -21.10 2.41 0.03
CA ALA A 141 -20.33 3.44 0.69
C ALA A 141 -18.94 3.65 0.05
N PHE A 142 -18.31 2.59 -0.44
CA PHE A 142 -17.02 2.65 -1.13
C PHE A 142 -17.11 2.93 -2.63
N ALA A 143 -18.31 3.06 -3.23
CA ALA A 143 -18.44 3.30 -4.66
C ALA A 143 -17.80 4.63 -5.13
N GLY A 144 -17.67 5.63 -4.26
CA GLY A 144 -16.93 6.87 -4.52
C GLY A 144 -15.40 6.75 -4.41
N HIS A 145 -14.90 5.57 -4.05
CA HIS A 145 -13.50 5.28 -3.76
C HIS A 145 -12.91 4.21 -4.67
N VAL A 146 -13.42 4.09 -5.90
CA VAL A 146 -12.88 3.15 -6.90
C VAL A 146 -11.41 3.48 -7.15
N ALA A 147 -10.54 2.49 -6.94
CA ALA A 147 -9.13 2.63 -7.27
C ALA A 147 -8.95 2.50 -8.78
N LEU A 148 -8.55 3.59 -9.42
CA LEU A 148 -7.86 3.49 -10.70
C LEU A 148 -6.41 3.05 -10.41
N PRO A 149 -5.82 2.20 -11.26
CA PRO A 149 -4.39 1.91 -11.15
C PRO A 149 -3.62 3.24 -11.22
N PRO A 150 -2.69 3.51 -10.28
CA PRO A 150 -1.92 4.75 -10.30
C PRO A 150 -1.20 4.95 -11.64
N PRO A 151 -1.01 6.20 -12.12
CA PRO A 151 -0.18 6.45 -13.29
C PRO A 151 1.24 5.92 -13.04
N GLY A 152 1.65 4.90 -13.80
CA GLY A 152 2.94 4.25 -13.61
C GLY A 152 3.00 3.23 -12.48
N ALA A 153 1.90 2.96 -11.76
CA ALA A 153 1.84 1.72 -11.01
C ALA A 153 1.72 0.56 -12.01
N PRO A 154 2.69 -0.35 -12.05
CA PRO A 154 2.39 -1.64 -12.60
C PRO A 154 1.28 -2.21 -11.70
N PRO A 155 0.12 -2.64 -12.23
CA PRO A 155 -0.73 -3.55 -11.47
C PRO A 155 0.17 -4.68 -10.94
N GLU A 156 -0.24 -5.41 -9.90
CA GLU A 156 0.41 -6.66 -9.44
C GLU A 156 0.76 -7.65 -10.60
N ARG A 157 0.24 -7.33 -11.79
CA ARG A 157 0.54 -7.78 -13.13
C ARG A 157 1.61 -7.01 -13.96
N SER A 158 2.75 -6.51 -13.45
CA SER A 158 3.80 -6.00 -14.38
C SER A 158 5.26 -6.19 -14.01
N TRP A 159 5.57 -7.09 -13.07
CA TRP A 159 6.96 -7.55 -12.89
C TRP A 159 7.55 -8.06 -14.21
N TRP A 160 6.74 -8.76 -15.03
CA TRP A 160 7.17 -9.22 -16.35
C TRP A 160 7.46 -8.06 -17.31
N LYS A 161 6.73 -6.95 -17.25
CA LYS A 161 7.03 -5.78 -18.10
C LYS A 161 8.35 -5.12 -17.69
N VAL A 162 8.61 -4.99 -16.39
CA VAL A 162 9.90 -4.45 -15.89
C VAL A 162 11.05 -5.37 -16.28
N LEU A 163 10.84 -6.69 -16.23
CA LEU A 163 11.81 -7.69 -16.67
C LEU A 163 11.86 -7.89 -18.20
N GLY A 164 11.00 -7.21 -18.99
CA GLY A 164 10.96 -7.37 -20.45
C GLY A 164 10.47 -8.74 -20.93
N LEU A 165 9.70 -9.45 -20.10
CA LEU A 165 9.11 -10.76 -20.34
C LEU A 165 7.72 -10.63 -20.99
N PRO A 166 7.31 -11.59 -21.84
CA PRO A 166 6.07 -11.52 -22.62
C PRO A 166 4.79 -11.62 -21.76
N GLY A 167 4.89 -12.14 -20.54
CA GLY A 167 3.77 -12.33 -19.63
C GLY A 167 4.20 -12.93 -18.29
N ALA A 168 3.22 -13.25 -17.44
CA ALA A 168 3.43 -13.86 -16.13
C ALA A 168 3.72 -15.36 -16.18
N ASP A 169 3.38 -16.02 -17.28
CA ASP A 169 3.54 -17.47 -17.51
C ASP A 169 4.93 -17.75 -18.09
N VAL A 170 5.95 -17.62 -17.24
CA VAL A 170 7.36 -17.76 -17.58
C VAL A 170 8.08 -18.51 -16.48
N SER A 171 9.11 -19.29 -16.85
CA SER A 171 9.81 -20.11 -15.87
C SER A 171 10.68 -19.28 -14.94
N ARG A 172 10.98 -19.81 -13.75
CA ARG A 172 11.94 -19.21 -12.82
C ARG A 172 13.31 -18.96 -13.47
N ASN A 173 13.72 -19.83 -14.38
CA ASN A 173 14.97 -19.68 -15.13
C ASN A 173 14.95 -18.46 -16.05
N ASP A 174 13.81 -18.18 -16.72
CA ASP A 174 13.65 -17.01 -17.59
C ASP A 174 13.66 -15.70 -16.79
N ILE A 175 13.06 -15.72 -15.61
CA ILE A 175 13.06 -14.60 -14.65
C ILE A 175 14.49 -14.27 -14.21
N ASP A 176 15.26 -15.29 -13.77
CA ASP A 176 16.65 -15.12 -13.33
C ASP A 176 17.56 -14.64 -14.46
N ALA A 177 17.38 -15.17 -15.67
CA ALA A 177 18.15 -14.79 -16.84
C ALA A 177 17.93 -13.31 -17.22
N MET A 178 16.67 -12.87 -17.24
CA MET A 178 16.33 -11.48 -17.55
C MET A 178 16.76 -10.51 -16.45
N TYR A 179 16.65 -10.91 -15.18
CA TYR A 179 17.15 -10.11 -14.07
C TYR A 179 18.65 -9.85 -14.19
N ARG A 180 19.47 -10.89 -14.41
CA ARG A 180 20.93 -10.73 -14.57
C ARG A 180 21.28 -9.80 -15.74
N ARG A 181 20.57 -9.94 -16.87
CA ARG A 181 20.77 -9.10 -18.06
C ARG A 181 20.45 -7.63 -17.79
N LEU A 182 19.37 -7.34 -17.08
CA LEU A 182 18.96 -5.99 -16.74
C LEU A 182 19.83 -5.39 -15.62
N ALA A 183 20.26 -6.21 -14.66
CA ALA A 183 21.13 -5.80 -13.57
C ALA A 183 22.45 -5.26 -14.11
N ALA A 184 23.06 -5.94 -15.07
CA ALA A 184 24.30 -5.49 -15.71
C ALA A 184 24.17 -4.12 -16.43
N ARG A 185 22.95 -3.71 -16.80
CA ARG A 185 22.69 -2.44 -17.52
C ARG A 185 22.21 -1.32 -16.60
N ARG A 186 21.45 -1.67 -15.57
CA ARG A 186 20.79 -0.72 -14.66
C ARG A 186 21.57 -0.52 -13.36
N HIS A 187 22.70 -1.22 -13.17
CA HIS A 187 23.53 -1.03 -11.99
C HIS A 187 24.09 0.40 -11.96
N PRO A 188 24.10 1.08 -10.80
CA PRO A 188 24.69 2.41 -10.65
C PRO A 188 26.14 2.50 -11.14
N ASP A 189 26.93 1.47 -10.84
CA ASP A 189 28.34 1.37 -11.27
C ASP A 189 28.52 1.10 -12.78
N ALA A 190 27.45 0.77 -13.49
CA ALA A 190 27.44 0.50 -14.93
C ALA A 190 26.71 1.59 -15.75
N GLY A 191 26.43 2.75 -15.14
CA GLY A 191 25.76 3.89 -15.78
C GLY A 191 24.25 3.92 -15.63
N GLY A 192 23.67 3.03 -14.80
CA GLY A 192 22.27 3.12 -14.39
C GLY A 192 22.03 4.12 -13.26
N THR A 193 20.77 4.38 -12.96
CA THR A 193 20.36 5.22 -11.82
C THR A 193 19.93 4.36 -10.63
N ARG A 194 19.96 4.94 -9.42
CA ARG A 194 19.55 4.23 -8.21
C ARG A 194 18.07 3.83 -8.28
N GLU A 195 17.26 4.68 -8.91
CA GLU A 195 15.83 4.47 -9.15
C GLU A 195 15.59 3.28 -10.08
N GLN A 196 16.36 3.15 -11.16
CA GLN A 196 16.27 2.00 -12.08
C GLN A 196 16.69 0.68 -11.43
N TRP A 197 17.65 0.74 -10.51
CA TRP A 197 18.07 -0.41 -9.72
C TRP A 197 16.98 -0.83 -8.73
N ASP A 198 16.42 0.13 -7.99
CA ASP A 198 15.34 -0.10 -7.02
C ASP A 198 14.09 -0.68 -7.72
N GLU A 199 13.71 -0.17 -8.90
CA GLU A 199 12.60 -0.71 -9.71
C GLU A 199 12.84 -2.17 -10.14
N LEU A 200 14.06 -2.48 -10.61
CA LEU A 200 14.43 -3.83 -11.05
C LEU A 200 14.42 -4.83 -9.88
N ALA A 201 14.94 -4.43 -8.72
CA ALA A 201 14.98 -5.27 -7.52
C ALA A 201 13.55 -5.58 -7.02
N ALA A 202 12.67 -4.58 -6.98
CA ALA A 202 11.27 -4.76 -6.60
C ALA A 202 10.53 -5.71 -7.56
N ALA A 203 10.76 -5.58 -8.87
CA ALA A 203 10.17 -6.47 -9.87
C ALA A 203 10.66 -7.92 -9.75
N TYR A 204 11.95 -8.13 -9.45
CA TYR A 204 12.51 -9.46 -9.30
C TYR A 204 11.97 -10.20 -8.06
N GLU A 205 11.83 -9.49 -6.94
CA GLU A 205 11.22 -10.08 -5.74
C GLU A 205 9.73 -10.40 -5.96
N ALA A 206 8.99 -9.52 -6.64
CA ALA A 206 7.61 -9.81 -7.02
C ALA A 206 7.50 -11.03 -7.97
N ALA A 207 8.43 -11.18 -8.92
CA ALA A 207 8.47 -12.32 -9.83
C ALA A 207 8.77 -13.64 -9.10
N LYS A 208 9.72 -13.63 -8.15
CA LYS A 208 10.04 -14.80 -7.32
C LYS A 208 8.86 -15.26 -6.45
N ALA A 209 8.07 -14.31 -5.94
CA ALA A 209 6.87 -14.61 -5.16
C ALA A 209 5.71 -15.13 -6.02
N ALA A 210 5.64 -14.75 -7.30
CA ALA A 210 4.61 -15.20 -8.23
C ALA A 210 4.86 -16.60 -8.81
N VAL A 211 6.11 -17.06 -8.86
CA VAL A 211 6.54 -18.37 -9.41
C VAL A 211 7.12 -19.28 -8.30
N ALA A 212 6.67 -19.10 -7.05
CA ALA A 212 6.96 -19.98 -5.92
C ALA A 212 5.69 -20.76 -5.56
#